data_AF-A0A7X2T1B1-F1
#
_entry.id   AF-A0A7X2T1B1-F1
#
_cell.length_a   1.000
_cell.length_b   1.000
_cell.length_c   1.000
_cell.angle_alpha   90.00
_cell.angle_beta   90.00
_cell.angle_gamma   90.00
#
_symmetry.space_group_name_H-M   'P 1'
#
loop_
_entity.id
_entity.type
_entity.pdbx_description
1 polymer ?
#
loop_
_entity_poly.entity_id
_entity_poly.type
_entity_poly.pdbx_seq_one_letter_code
_entity_poly.pdbx_strand_id
1 'polypeptide(L)'
;MEIILIRHGESEANRINYPEYKMFTGQWECHVTSEGLKKAEVLKSLDELKDVEICFASDLIRTKETAQAIFPSKIIQLDKRLRER
;
A
#
# COMPACT_ATOMS: atom_id res chain seq x y z
N MET A 1 7.68 -5.99 -20.90
CA MET A 1 7.25 -6.31 -19.52
C MET A 1 7.78 -5.21 -18.64
N GLU A 2 6.88 -4.49 -17.97
CA GLU A 2 7.20 -3.42 -17.04
C GLU A 2 6.74 -3.80 -15.64
N ILE A 3 7.49 -3.39 -14.62
CA ILE A 3 7.18 -3.66 -13.22
C ILE A 3 7.20 -2.33 -12.47
N ILE A 4 6.08 -1.99 -11.85
CA ILE A 4 5.95 -0.78 -11.03
C ILE A 4 5.84 -1.21 -9.57
N LEU A 5 6.72 -0.67 -8.73
CA LEU A 5 6.75 -0.94 -7.29
C LEU A 5 6.20 0.25 -6.52
N ILE A 6 5.13 0.03 -5.77
CA ILE A 6 4.48 1.05 -4.95
C ILE A 6 4.51 0.59 -3.50
N ARG A 7 5.10 1.42 -2.62
CA ARG A 7 5.01 1.21 -1.17
C ARG A 7 3.60 1.56 -0.67
N HIS A 8 3.10 0.84 0.34
CA HIS A 8 1.83 1.19 0.96
C HIS A 8 1.81 2.65 1.46
N GLY A 9 0.62 3.26 1.49
CA GLY A 9 0.40 4.57 2.09
C GLY A 9 0.76 4.58 3.58
N GLU A 10 0.96 5.77 4.15
CA GLU A 10 1.27 5.92 5.59
C GLU A 10 0.25 5.14 6.44
N SER A 11 0.73 4.22 7.29
CA SER A 11 -0.12 3.50 8.24
C SER A 11 -0.25 4.22 9.58
N GLU A 12 -1.24 3.82 10.38
CA GLU A 12 -1.41 4.30 11.76
C GLU A 12 -0.12 4.14 12.58
N ALA A 13 0.54 2.97 12.43
CA ALA A 13 1.81 2.69 13.09
C ALA A 13 2.96 3.59 12.59
N ASN A 14 2.95 3.97 11.30
CA ASN A 14 3.96 4.90 10.79
C ASN A 14 3.80 6.31 11.38
N ARG A 15 2.56 6.74 11.60
CA ARG A 15 2.24 8.07 12.15
C ARG A 15 2.64 8.22 13.61
N ILE A 16 2.66 7.13 14.37
CA ILE A 16 3.04 7.11 15.79
C ILE A 16 4.58 7.18 15.98
N ASN A 17 5.37 7.16 14.89
CA ASN A 17 6.81 7.34 15.00
C ASN A 17 7.17 8.76 15.46
N TYR A 18 7.76 8.86 16.66
CA TYR A 18 8.33 10.09 17.20
C TYR A 18 9.86 9.98 17.24
N PRO A 19 10.60 11.10 17.32
CA PRO A 19 12.08 11.08 17.36
C PRO A 19 12.65 10.13 18.43
N GLU A 20 11.96 10.00 19.56
CA GLU A 20 12.39 9.19 20.70
C GLU A 20 11.84 7.75 20.71
N TYR A 21 10.82 7.47 19.88
CA TYR A 21 10.14 6.18 19.84
C TYR A 21 9.84 5.78 18.40
N LYS A 22 10.44 4.68 17.95
CA LYS A 22 10.12 4.06 16.67
C LYS A 22 9.24 2.83 16.87
N MET A 23 8.10 2.83 16.21
CA MET A 23 7.22 1.68 16.06
C MET A 23 7.66 0.86 14.85
N PHE A 24 8.23 -0.31 15.11
CA PHE A 24 8.55 -1.29 14.06
C PHE A 24 7.33 -2.16 13.80
N THR A 25 6.72 -2.01 12.62
CA THR A 25 5.45 -2.66 12.31
C THR A 25 5.61 -4.10 11.83
N GLY A 26 6.64 -4.41 11.03
CA GLY A 26 6.84 -5.74 10.45
C GLY A 26 5.55 -6.32 9.86
N GLN A 27 5.19 -7.55 10.25
CA GLN A 27 3.94 -8.21 9.82
C GLN A 27 2.72 -7.89 10.71
N TRP A 28 2.80 -6.90 11.60
CA TRP A 28 1.64 -6.47 12.37
C TRP A 28 0.60 -5.83 11.47
N GLU A 29 -0.67 -6.18 11.72
CA GLU A 29 -1.81 -5.62 11.00
C GLU A 29 -2.15 -4.23 11.53
N CYS A 30 -2.12 -3.25 10.63
CA CYS A 30 -2.54 -1.88 10.91
C CYS A 30 -3.11 -1.26 9.63
N HIS A 31 -4.02 -0.31 9.80
CA HIS A 31 -4.71 0.35 8.69
C HIS A 31 -3.84 1.48 8.09
N VAL A 32 -4.12 1.82 6.83
CA VAL A 32 -3.64 3.05 6.21
C VAL A 32 -4.37 4.24 6.83
N THR A 33 -3.67 5.34 7.10
CA THR A 33 -4.32 6.56 7.56
C THR A 33 -5.18 7.18 6.45
N SER A 34 -6.12 8.05 6.81
CA SER A 34 -6.90 8.82 5.83
C SER A 34 -6.02 9.61 4.86
N GLU A 35 -4.90 10.17 5.33
CA GLU A 35 -3.93 10.88 4.48
C GLU A 35 -3.12 9.92 3.61
N GLY A 36 -2.77 8.74 4.12
CA GLY A 36 -2.14 7.69 3.33
C GLY A 36 -3.04 7.22 2.18
N LEU A 37 -4.34 7.07 2.44
CA LEU A 37 -5.33 6.75 1.41
C LEU A 37 -5.46 7.87 0.38
N LYS A 38 -5.60 9.14 0.79
CA LYS A 38 -5.65 10.27 -0.15
C LYS A 38 -4.44 10.31 -1.08
N LYS A 39 -3.23 10.08 -0.54
CA LYS A 39 -2.00 10.01 -1.36
C LYS A 39 -2.04 8.84 -2.34
N ALA A 40 -2.57 7.69 -1.94
CA ALA A 40 -2.74 6.55 -2.83
C ALA A 40 -3.77 6.84 -3.94
N GLU A 41 -4.88 7.52 -3.62
CA GLU A 41 -5.90 7.86 -4.62
C GLU A 41 -5.41 8.83 -5.69
N VAL A 42 -4.48 9.73 -5.36
CA VAL A 42 -3.83 10.61 -6.35
C VAL A 42 -3.08 9.80 -7.41
N LEU A 43 -2.58 8.60 -7.08
CA LEU A 43 -1.90 7.75 -8.04
C LEU A 43 -2.84 7.22 -9.13
N LYS A 44 -4.16 7.14 -8.89
CA LYS A 44 -5.15 6.69 -9.90
C LYS A 44 -5.04 7.45 -11.23
N SER A 45 -4.60 8.71 -11.19
CA SER A 45 -4.51 9.58 -12.37
C SER A 45 -3.17 9.50 -13.11
N LEU A 46 -2.19 8.76 -12.60
CA LEU A 46 -0.89 8.60 -13.26
C LEU A 46 -1.03 7.78 -14.54
N ASP A 47 -0.47 8.28 -15.63
CA ASP A 47 -0.56 7.63 -16.94
C ASP A 47 0.11 6.24 -16.93
N GLU A 48 1.21 6.12 -16.19
CA GLU A 48 1.98 4.87 -16.02
C GLU A 48 1.15 3.76 -15.35
N LEU A 49 0.09 4.11 -14.61
CA LEU A 49 -0.76 3.15 -13.92
C LEU A 49 -2.00 2.75 -14.73
N LYS A 50 -2.30 3.44 -15.84
CA LYS A 50 -3.48 3.16 -16.67
C LYS A 50 -3.41 1.79 -17.34
N ASP A 51 -2.21 1.40 -17.77
CA ASP A 51 -1.97 0.16 -18.53
C ASP A 51 -1.60 -1.03 -17.65
N VAL A 52 -1.62 -0.89 -16.32
CA VAL A 52 -1.31 -1.99 -15.40
C VAL A 52 -2.37 -3.09 -15.51
N GLU A 53 -2.03 -4.22 -16.11
CA GLU A 53 -2.96 -5.34 -16.33
C GLU A 53 -3.22 -6.14 -15.06
N ILE A 54 -2.18 -6.39 -14.26
CA ILE A 54 -2.19 -7.25 -13.07
C ILE A 54 -1.62 -6.48 -11.88
N CYS A 55 -2.31 -6.54 -10.75
CA CYS A 55 -1.85 -5.95 -9.50
C CYS A 55 -1.61 -7.05 -8.45
N PHE A 56 -0.39 -7.10 -7.92
CA PHE A 56 -0.03 -7.92 -6.77
C PHE A 56 0.14 -7.05 -5.53
N ALA A 57 -0.25 -7.55 -4.36
CA ALA A 57 -0.01 -6.90 -3.08
C ALA A 57 0.32 -7.94 -2.01
N SER A 58 1.00 -7.52 -0.93
CA SER A 58 1.05 -8.35 0.27
C SER A 58 -0.35 -8.50 0.86
N ASP A 59 -0.58 -9.58 1.61
CA ASP A 59 -1.87 -9.82 2.29
C ASP A 59 -2.03 -9.03 3.60
N LEU A 60 -1.10 -8.13 3.93
CA LEU A 60 -1.26 -7.17 5.04
C LEU A 60 -2.32 -6.11 4.69
N ILE A 61 -3.11 -5.69 5.68
CA ILE A 61 -4.23 -4.76 5.51
C ILE A 61 -3.78 -3.47 4.83
N ARG A 62 -2.68 -2.85 5.28
CA ARG A 62 -2.18 -1.59 4.72
C ARG A 62 -1.80 -1.65 3.24
N THR A 63 -1.24 -2.78 2.77
CA THR A 63 -0.92 -2.95 1.34
C THR A 63 -2.18 -3.19 0.53
N LYS A 64 -3.13 -3.98 1.05
CA LYS A 64 -4.41 -4.23 0.41
C LYS A 64 -5.22 -2.94 0.24
N GLU A 65 -5.37 -2.16 1.31
CA GLU A 65 -6.10 -0.89 1.29
C GLU A 65 -5.47 0.11 0.32
N THR A 66 -4.14 0.21 0.31
CA THR A 66 -3.42 1.04 -0.67
C THR A 66 -3.68 0.58 -2.10
N ALA A 67 -3.56 -0.72 -2.38
CA ALA A 67 -3.78 -1.27 -3.71
C ALA A 67 -5.23 -1.08 -4.19
N GLN A 68 -6.21 -1.27 -3.31
CA GLN A 68 -7.62 -1.01 -3.60
C GLN A 68 -7.89 0.49 -3.82
N ALA A 69 -7.22 1.37 -3.08
CA ALA A 69 -7.29 2.80 -3.32
C ALA A 69 -6.70 3.17 -4.68
N ILE A 70 -5.65 2.51 -5.18
CA ILE A 70 -5.08 2.83 -6.50
C ILE A 70 -5.90 2.18 -7.63
N PHE A 71 -6.37 0.95 -7.44
CA PHE A 71 -7.04 0.14 -8.45
C PHE A 71 -8.42 -0.35 -7.98
N PRO A 72 -9.41 0.55 -7.80
CA PRO A 72 -10.70 0.19 -7.19
C PRO A 72 -11.50 -0.87 -7.95
N SER A 73 -11.26 -0.99 -9.27
CA SER A 73 -11.98 -1.93 -10.15
C SER A 73 -11.18 -3.18 -10.53
N LYS A 74 -9.92 -3.34 -10.06
CA LYS A 74 -9.09 -4.50 -10.40
C LYS A 74 -9.11 -5.55 -9.28
N ILE A 75 -8.97 -6.81 -9.68
CA ILE A 75 -8.71 -7.89 -8.73
C ILE A 75 -7.26 -7.77 -8.26
N ILE A 76 -7.07 -7.62 -6.94
CA ILE A 76 -5.74 -7.59 -6.32
C ILE A 76 -5.33 -9.02 -5.96
N GLN A 77 -4.22 -9.49 -6.54
CA GLN A 77 -3.65 -10.80 -6.23
C GLN A 77 -2.79 -10.69 -4.97
N LEU A 78 -3.26 -11.28 -3.87
CA LEU A 78 -2.56 -11.25 -2.60
C LEU A 78 -1.47 -12.33 -2.53
N ASP A 79 -0.27 -11.96 -2.11
CA ASP A 79 0.86 -12.88 -1.99
C ASP A 79 1.65 -12.66 -0.69
N LYS A 80 1.73 -13.69 0.14
CA LYS A 80 2.44 -13.68 1.43
C LYS A 80 3.95 -13.45 1.30
N ARG A 81 4.53 -13.74 0.13
CA ARG A 81 5.96 -13.53 -0.13
C ARG A 81 6.32 -12.05 -0.24
N LEU A 82 5.32 -11.17 -0.40
CA LEU A 82 5.48 -9.71 -0.48
C LEU A 82 5.34 -9.01 0.87
N ARG A 83 5.20 -9.76 1.98
CA ARG A 83 5.07 -9.17 3.33
C ARG A 83 6.34 -8.41 3.73
N GLU A 84 6.13 -7.41 4.56
CA GLU A 84 7.21 -6.70 5.26
C GLU A 84 8.03 -7.66 6.14
N ARG A 85 9.31 -7.32 6.36
CA ARG A 85 10.25 -8.09 7.16
C ARG A 85 9.77 -8.35 8.59
#